data_AF-A0A7Y5TAR3-F1
#
_entry.id   AF-A0A7Y5TAR3-F1
#
_cell.length_a   1.000
_cell.length_b   1.000
_cell.length_c   1.000
_cell.angle_alpha   90.00
_cell.angle_beta   90.00
_cell.angle_gamma   90.00
#
_symmetry.space_group_name_H-M   'P 1'
#
loop_
_entity.id
_entity.type
_entity.pdbx_description
1 polymer ?
#
loop_
_entity_poly.entity_id
_entity_poly.type
_entity_poly.pdbx_seq_one_letter_code
_entity_poly.pdbx_strand_id
1 'polypeptide(L)'
;MYRDPARNPDGMPLEADHTQARSQGGRRADRLLLATCNRSRGDGTRTVTPTGRPDWWTRDWYAIPEPIADPGLPRLVVLLCGPPGAGKTTAAQASGLTVYDRDDPHWTGERQFTTALAALGHDPHARAVVIRSGATSSARAKAAQLVLATHVYLLTEDATVLGHRVARRGRADKQATLAAIGTWFDQHDRDDDVPDFPGWDAVGVHSTAHA
;
A
#
# COMPACT_ATOMS: atom_id res chain seq x y z
N MET A 1 6.28 -17.03 9.79
CA MET A 1 4.94 -17.50 9.38
C MET A 1 4.02 -16.30 9.27
N TYR A 2 3.25 -16.19 8.20
CA TYR A 2 2.47 -15.00 7.87
C TYR A 2 0.97 -15.24 8.00
N ARG A 3 0.22 -14.19 8.35
CA ARG A 3 -1.25 -14.21 8.34
C ARG A 3 -1.80 -14.36 6.92
N ASP A 4 -1.14 -13.74 5.94
CA ASP A 4 -1.47 -13.86 4.53
C ASP A 4 -1.01 -15.22 3.97
N PRO A 5 -1.92 -16.08 3.48
CA PRO A 5 -1.60 -17.38 2.91
C PRO A 5 -0.60 -17.33 1.76
N ALA A 6 -0.69 -16.31 0.90
CA ALA A 6 0.15 -16.20 -0.30
C ALA A 6 1.64 -16.00 0.04
N ARG A 7 1.95 -15.58 1.28
CA ARG A 7 3.32 -15.39 1.77
C ARG A 7 3.89 -16.61 2.49
N ASN A 8 3.06 -17.60 2.81
CA ASN A 8 3.53 -18.83 3.43
C ASN A 8 4.15 -19.76 2.36
N PRO A 9 5.22 -20.51 2.67
CA PRO A 9 5.90 -21.39 1.70
C PRO A 9 4.99 -22.45 1.05
N ASP A 10 3.92 -22.85 1.74
CA ASP A 10 2.94 -23.82 1.23
C ASP A 10 1.72 -23.16 0.56
N GLY A 11 1.68 -21.83 0.48
CA GLY A 11 0.57 -21.06 -0.09
C GLY A 11 -0.73 -21.17 0.70
N MET A 12 -0.68 -21.66 1.95
CA MET A 12 -1.87 -21.95 2.76
C MET A 12 -1.94 -21.08 4.02
N PRO A 13 -3.14 -20.86 4.59
CA PRO A 13 -3.29 -20.26 5.92
C PRO A 13 -2.57 -21.10 6.98
N LEU A 14 -2.14 -20.44 8.07
CA LEU A 14 -1.60 -21.16 9.21
C LEU A 14 -2.72 -21.98 9.88
N GLU A 15 -2.41 -23.23 10.19
CA GLU A 15 -3.32 -24.13 10.90
C GLU A 15 -3.01 -24.12 12.40
N ALA A 16 -4.06 -24.18 13.21
CA ALA A 16 -3.95 -24.30 14.66
C ALA A 16 -3.48 -25.71 15.02
N ASP A 17 -2.36 -25.79 15.72
CA ASP A 17 -1.78 -27.04 16.20
C ASP A 17 -1.76 -27.08 17.73
N HIS A 18 -1.80 -28.30 18.26
CA HIS A 18 -1.89 -28.58 19.69
C HIS A 18 -0.67 -29.38 20.12
N THR A 19 -0.04 -29.01 21.24
CA THR A 19 1.04 -29.83 21.82
C THR A 19 0.61 -31.26 22.10
N GLN A 20 -0.63 -31.46 22.55
CA GLN A 20 -1.27 -32.76 22.62
C GLN A 20 -2.34 -32.82 21.53
N ALA A 21 -2.28 -33.80 20.63
CA ALA A 21 -3.27 -33.91 19.56
C ALA A 21 -4.70 -34.06 20.14
N ARG A 22 -5.72 -33.57 19.42
CA ARG A 22 -7.13 -33.66 19.87
C ARG A 22 -7.58 -35.12 20.06
N SER A 23 -7.12 -36.01 19.19
CA SER A 23 -7.30 -37.47 19.28
C SER A 23 -6.75 -38.05 20.60
N GLN A 24 -5.76 -37.40 21.21
CA GLN A 24 -5.13 -37.81 22.46
C GLN A 24 -5.60 -36.97 23.65
N GLY A 25 -6.69 -36.19 23.52
CA GLY A 25 -7.28 -35.42 24.62
C GLY A 25 -6.86 -33.94 24.71
N GLY A 26 -6.08 -33.43 23.75
CA GLY A 26 -5.74 -32.01 23.69
C GLY A 26 -6.94 -31.12 23.42
N ARG A 27 -7.09 -30.03 24.19
CA ARG A 27 -8.24 -29.12 24.10
C ARG A 27 -7.90 -27.69 23.68
N ARG A 28 -6.62 -27.32 23.74
CA ARG A 28 -6.15 -25.95 23.46
C ARG A 28 -5.09 -25.99 22.37
N ALA A 29 -5.35 -25.26 21.29
CA ALA A 29 -4.32 -24.94 20.32
C ALA A 29 -3.36 -23.92 20.97
N ASP A 30 -2.07 -24.21 20.92
CA ASP A 30 -1.03 -23.42 21.57
C ASP A 30 0.04 -22.92 20.58
N ARG A 31 -0.13 -23.25 19.30
CA ARG A 31 0.75 -22.82 18.21
C ARG A 31 0.01 -22.74 16.88
N LEU A 32 0.58 -21.97 15.96
CA LEU A 32 0.20 -21.91 14.56
C LEU A 32 1.33 -22.53 13.74
N LEU A 33 1.01 -23.41 12.80
CA LEU A 33 1.99 -24.07 11.92
C LEU A 33 1.57 -23.92 10.45
N LEU A 34 2.54 -24.13 9.54
CA LEU A 34 2.23 -24.34 8.13
C LEU A 34 1.33 -25.57 7.97
N ALA A 35 0.38 -25.52 7.04
CA ALA A 35 -0.59 -26.58 6.82
C ALA A 35 0.10 -27.91 6.47
N THR A 36 1.17 -27.88 5.68
CA THR A 36 1.93 -29.10 5.35
C THR A 36 2.57 -29.74 6.58
N CYS A 37 3.17 -28.92 7.47
CA CYS A 37 3.81 -29.39 8.70
C CYS A 37 2.79 -29.91 9.72
N ASN A 38 1.62 -29.29 9.80
CA ASN A 38 0.55 -29.74 10.70
C ASN A 38 -0.01 -31.09 10.24
N ARG A 39 -0.35 -31.21 8.96
CA ARG A 39 -0.91 -32.44 8.38
C ARG A 39 0.04 -33.62 8.38
N SER A 40 1.36 -33.40 8.25
CA SER A 40 2.35 -34.49 8.28
C SER A 40 2.38 -35.25 9.62
N ARG A 41 1.95 -34.60 10.72
CA ARG A 41 1.90 -35.18 12.07
C ARG A 41 0.73 -36.14 12.30
N GLY A 42 -0.27 -36.14 11.41
CA GLY A 42 -1.42 -37.05 11.49
C GLY A 42 -2.20 -36.92 12.80
N ASP A 43 -2.43 -38.03 13.49
CA ASP A 43 -3.16 -38.12 14.76
C ASP A 43 -2.29 -37.83 16.01
N GLY A 44 -1.08 -37.28 15.80
CA GLY A 44 -0.14 -36.99 16.87
C GLY A 44 0.67 -38.19 17.36
N THR A 45 0.48 -39.39 16.79
CA THR A 45 1.32 -40.57 17.10
C THR A 45 2.65 -40.55 16.36
N ARG A 46 2.76 -39.73 15.31
CA ARG A 46 4.01 -39.53 14.58
C ARG A 46 4.94 -38.61 15.36
N THR A 47 5.79 -39.20 16.20
CA THR A 47 6.97 -38.55 16.80
C THR A 47 8.05 -38.32 15.75
N VAL A 48 7.72 -37.60 14.68
CA VAL A 48 8.75 -37.07 13.80
C VAL A 48 9.32 -35.88 14.54
N THR A 49 10.28 -36.12 15.43
CA THR A 49 11.41 -35.19 15.54
C THR A 49 12.02 -35.24 14.15
N PRO A 50 11.96 -34.18 13.33
CA PRO A 50 12.65 -34.21 12.05
C PRO A 50 14.13 -34.34 12.38
N THR A 51 14.67 -35.55 12.30
CA THR A 51 16.08 -35.83 12.63
C THR A 51 17.02 -35.25 11.58
N GLY A 52 16.46 -34.83 10.43
CA GLY A 52 17.12 -33.99 9.46
C GLY A 52 16.22 -32.82 9.08
N ARG A 53 16.83 -31.64 8.95
CA ARG A 53 16.26 -30.57 8.13
C ARG A 53 16.20 -31.09 6.70
N PRO A 54 15.08 -30.95 5.98
CA PRO A 54 15.06 -31.24 4.55
C PRO A 54 16.14 -30.40 3.85
N ASP A 55 16.73 -30.91 2.76
CA ASP A 55 17.83 -30.23 2.07
C ASP A 55 17.45 -28.84 1.54
N TRP A 56 16.15 -28.56 1.40
CA TRP A 56 15.58 -27.26 1.02
C TRP A 56 15.37 -26.30 2.20
N TRP A 57 15.58 -26.75 3.44
CA TRP A 57 15.38 -25.97 4.66
C TRP A 57 16.72 -25.41 5.15
N THR A 58 16.91 -24.10 5.04
CA THR A 58 18.04 -23.35 5.58
C THR A 58 17.63 -22.60 6.86
N ARG A 59 18.57 -22.40 7.80
CA ARG A 59 18.34 -21.52 8.99
C ARG A 59 18.20 -20.06 8.57
N ASP A 60 18.79 -19.73 7.43
CA ASP A 60 18.50 -18.55 6.65
C ASP A 60 17.06 -18.74 6.18
N TRP A 61 16.11 -18.29 7.01
CA TRP A 61 14.82 -17.85 6.50
C TRP A 61 15.13 -17.17 5.19
N TYR A 62 14.50 -17.60 4.08
CA TYR A 62 14.56 -16.84 2.83
C TYR A 62 14.60 -15.39 3.25
N ALA A 63 15.67 -14.67 2.89
CA ALA A 63 15.47 -13.27 2.70
C ALA A 63 14.25 -13.26 1.77
N ILE A 64 13.07 -12.94 2.33
CA ILE A 64 12.11 -12.18 1.54
C ILE A 64 13.05 -11.19 0.91
N PRO A 65 13.25 -11.19 -0.43
CA PRO A 65 14.09 -10.17 -1.00
C PRO A 65 13.52 -8.90 -0.40
N GLU A 66 14.28 -8.30 0.54
CA GLU A 66 14.01 -6.97 1.05
C GLU A 66 13.77 -6.23 -0.24
N PRO A 67 12.55 -5.74 -0.51
CA PRO A 67 12.16 -5.26 -1.83
C PRO A 67 13.32 -4.41 -2.28
N ILE A 68 14.10 -4.91 -3.27
CA ILE A 68 15.54 -4.57 -3.36
C ILE A 68 15.57 -3.07 -3.32
N ALA A 69 15.94 -2.52 -2.16
CA ALA A 69 16.09 -1.11 -2.00
C ALA A 69 17.31 -0.88 -2.85
N ASP A 70 17.09 -0.56 -4.12
CA ASP A 70 18.14 -0.42 -5.10
C ASP A 70 19.05 0.63 -4.51
N PRO A 71 20.20 0.23 -3.93
CA PRO A 71 20.88 1.07 -2.95
C PRO A 71 21.51 2.29 -3.63
N GLY A 72 21.43 2.37 -4.97
CA GLY A 72 21.80 3.53 -5.77
C GLY A 72 20.68 4.52 -6.10
N LEU A 73 19.39 4.19 -5.90
CA LEU A 73 18.32 5.12 -6.25
C LEU A 73 18.01 6.07 -5.08
N PRO A 74 18.00 7.39 -5.31
CA PRO A 74 17.68 8.35 -4.25
C PRO A 74 16.22 8.20 -3.81
N ARG A 75 15.95 8.62 -2.56
CA ARG A 75 14.60 8.80 -2.03
C ARG A 75 13.78 9.65 -2.98
N LEU A 76 12.58 9.18 -3.31
CA LEU A 76 11.62 9.89 -4.16
C LEU A 76 10.22 9.74 -3.57
N VAL A 77 9.72 10.79 -2.92
CA VAL A 77 8.34 10.83 -2.44
C VAL A 77 7.62 11.97 -3.13
N VAL A 78 6.62 11.63 -3.95
CA VAL A 78 5.83 12.59 -4.72
C VAL A 78 4.46 12.74 -4.08
N LEU A 79 4.12 13.94 -3.60
CA LEU A 79 2.78 14.28 -3.15
C LEU A 79 1.97 14.78 -4.34
N LEU A 80 0.94 14.01 -4.73
CA LEU A 80 0.05 14.34 -5.83
C LEU A 80 -1.30 14.82 -5.29
N CYS A 81 -1.59 16.10 -5.48
CA CYS A 81 -2.82 16.77 -5.02
C CYS A 81 -3.78 17.04 -6.17
N GLY A 82 -5.07 17.28 -5.87
CA GLY A 82 -6.08 17.61 -6.88
C GLY A 82 -7.49 17.13 -6.52
N PRO A 83 -8.51 17.58 -7.25
CA PRO A 83 -9.91 17.24 -6.98
C PRO A 83 -10.22 15.76 -7.25
N PRO A 84 -11.34 15.23 -6.72
CA PRO A 84 -11.86 13.93 -7.12
C PRO A 84 -12.02 13.82 -8.65
N GLY A 85 -11.66 12.67 -9.21
CA GLY A 85 -11.79 12.43 -10.66
C GLY A 85 -10.64 12.96 -11.53
N ALA A 86 -9.69 13.73 -10.99
CA ALA A 86 -8.58 14.31 -11.75
C ALA A 86 -7.61 13.29 -12.36
N GLY A 87 -7.72 12.01 -11.98
CA GLY A 87 -6.86 10.95 -12.50
C GLY A 87 -5.64 10.67 -11.63
N LYS A 88 -5.59 11.18 -10.40
CA LYS A 88 -4.45 10.99 -9.46
C LYS A 88 -4.07 9.52 -9.28
N THR A 89 -5.06 8.66 -8.97
CA THR A 89 -4.83 7.21 -8.80
C THR A 89 -4.29 6.57 -10.08
N THR A 90 -4.83 6.93 -11.25
CA THR A 90 -4.36 6.43 -12.54
C THR A 90 -2.93 6.87 -12.83
N ALA A 91 -2.61 8.16 -12.62
CA ALA A 91 -1.25 8.67 -12.78
C ALA A 91 -0.29 7.98 -11.81
N ALA A 92 -0.64 7.88 -10.52
CA ALA A 92 0.19 7.23 -9.50
C ALA A 92 0.48 5.77 -9.83
N GLN A 93 -0.52 5.01 -10.29
CA GLN A 93 -0.35 3.62 -10.71
C GLN A 93 0.60 3.48 -11.90
N ALA A 94 0.56 4.41 -12.87
CA ALA A 94 1.45 4.40 -14.02
C ALA A 94 2.93 4.66 -13.67
N SER A 95 3.22 5.16 -12.47
CA SER A 95 4.60 5.46 -12.04
C SER A 95 5.44 4.22 -11.71
N GLY A 96 4.81 3.09 -11.39
CA GLY A 96 5.50 1.92 -10.82
C GLY A 96 6.03 2.12 -9.38
N LEU A 97 5.80 3.28 -8.75
CA LEU A 97 6.15 3.55 -7.36
C LEU A 97 5.12 2.96 -6.39
N THR A 98 5.47 2.84 -5.11
CA THR A 98 4.51 2.48 -4.06
C THR A 98 3.46 3.57 -3.91
N VAL A 99 2.17 3.23 -4.03
CA VAL A 99 1.08 4.21 -3.97
C VAL A 99 0.42 4.21 -2.58
N TYR A 100 0.34 5.38 -1.97
CA TYR A 100 -0.42 5.65 -0.75
C TYR A 100 -1.66 6.45 -1.11
N ASP A 101 -2.77 5.74 -1.35
CA ASP A 101 -4.09 6.32 -1.60
C ASP A 101 -4.99 6.10 -0.37
N ARG A 102 -5.62 7.16 0.15
CA ARG A 102 -6.52 7.05 1.30
C ARG A 102 -7.71 6.16 1.02
N ASP A 103 -8.15 6.09 -0.24
CA ASP A 103 -9.31 5.31 -0.67
C ASP A 103 -9.01 3.80 -0.81
N ASP A 104 -7.76 3.39 -0.58
CA ASP A 104 -7.40 1.97 -0.64
C ASP A 104 -8.07 1.16 0.50
N PRO A 105 -8.78 0.05 0.18
CA PRO A 105 -9.48 -0.78 1.17
C PRO A 105 -8.64 -1.32 2.32
N HIS A 106 -7.30 -1.41 2.18
CA HIS A 106 -6.46 -1.90 3.29
C HIS A 106 -6.33 -0.89 4.45
N TRP A 107 -6.72 0.38 4.23
CA TRP A 107 -6.78 1.37 5.30
C TRP A 107 -8.11 1.28 6.05
N THR A 108 -8.02 0.87 7.31
CA THR A 108 -9.17 0.78 8.22
C THR A 108 -9.62 2.13 8.76
N GLY A 109 -8.82 3.19 8.61
CA GLY A 109 -9.18 4.53 9.04
C GLY A 109 -8.05 5.56 8.90
N GLU A 110 -8.40 6.83 9.14
CA GLU A 110 -7.49 7.97 8.95
C GLU A 110 -6.25 7.90 9.84
N ARG A 111 -6.39 7.38 11.07
CA ARG A 111 -5.27 7.24 11.99
C ARG A 111 -4.23 6.25 11.45
N GLN A 112 -4.66 5.10 10.94
CA GLN A 112 -3.75 4.10 10.37
C GLN A 112 -3.03 4.68 9.15
N PHE A 113 -3.77 5.35 8.26
CA PHE A 113 -3.20 5.99 7.07
C PHE A 113 -2.16 7.05 7.45
N THR A 114 -2.49 7.94 8.39
CA THR A 114 -1.58 8.99 8.87
C THR A 114 -0.32 8.40 9.51
N THR A 115 -0.44 7.33 10.31
CA THR A 115 0.72 6.62 10.87
C THR A 115 1.62 6.05 9.76
N ALA A 116 1.03 5.47 8.71
CA ALA A 116 1.80 4.95 7.58
C ALA A 116 2.51 6.06 6.79
N LEU A 117 1.86 7.21 6.61
CA LEU A 117 2.46 8.39 5.98
C LEU A 117 3.63 8.96 6.82
N ALA A 118 3.49 8.98 8.15
CA ALA A 118 4.59 9.38 9.03
C ALA A 118 5.77 8.40 8.94
N ALA A 119 5.52 7.09 8.91
CA ALA A 119 6.56 6.08 8.73
C ALA A 119 7.28 6.25 7.38
N LEU A 120 6.52 6.48 6.29
CA LEU A 120 7.05 6.81 4.96
C LEU A 120 7.97 8.04 4.99
N GLY A 121 7.63 9.06 5.78
CA GLY A 121 8.47 10.24 5.98
C GLY A 121 9.86 9.91 6.51
N HIS A 122 9.99 8.90 7.37
CA HIS A 122 11.26 8.54 8.02
C HIS A 122 12.09 7.50 7.27
N ASP A 123 11.57 6.92 6.19
CA ASP A 123 12.28 5.90 5.40
C ASP A 123 13.28 6.54 4.41
N PRO A 124 14.60 6.43 4.62
CA PRO A 124 15.59 7.07 3.75
C PRO A 124 15.62 6.50 2.32
N HIS A 125 14.98 5.37 2.07
CA HIS A 125 14.94 4.70 0.76
C HIS A 125 13.55 4.75 0.11
N ALA A 126 12.61 5.51 0.68
CA ALA A 126 11.25 5.55 0.18
C ALA A 126 11.16 6.00 -1.28
N ARG A 127 10.42 5.24 -2.07
CA ARG A 127 10.06 5.56 -3.47
C ARG A 127 8.56 5.40 -3.65
N ALA A 128 7.81 6.48 -3.46
CA ALA A 128 6.36 6.43 -3.31
C ALA A 128 5.63 7.64 -3.91
N VAL A 129 4.35 7.44 -4.24
CA VAL A 129 3.39 8.50 -4.56
C VAL A 129 2.33 8.54 -3.47
N VAL A 130 2.10 9.71 -2.90
CA VAL A 130 1.06 9.95 -1.90
C VAL A 130 -0.06 10.76 -2.54
N ILE A 131 -1.29 10.26 -2.49
CA ILE A 131 -2.46 10.93 -3.06
C ILE A 131 -3.21 11.67 -1.96
N ARG A 132 -3.46 12.96 -2.15
CA ARG A 132 -4.29 13.80 -1.26
C ARG A 132 -5.22 14.69 -2.08
N SER A 133 -6.25 15.26 -1.46
CA SER A 133 -7.06 16.29 -2.13
C SER A 133 -6.28 17.61 -2.25
N GLY A 134 -5.72 18.11 -1.15
CA GLY A 134 -4.82 19.27 -1.12
C GLY A 134 -5.41 20.53 -1.75
N ALA A 135 -6.67 20.85 -1.47
CA ALA A 135 -7.35 22.03 -2.03
C ALA A 135 -6.60 23.34 -1.68
N THR A 136 -6.22 23.49 -0.41
CA THR A 136 -5.52 24.68 0.10
C THR A 136 -4.01 24.47 0.19
N SER A 137 -3.25 25.57 0.10
CA SER A 137 -1.79 25.61 0.27
C SER A 137 -1.37 25.06 1.64
N SER A 138 -2.11 25.42 2.69
CA SER A 138 -1.86 24.92 4.04
C SER A 138 -2.03 23.40 4.17
N ALA A 139 -3.02 22.82 3.47
CA ALA A 139 -3.21 21.38 3.45
C ALA A 139 -2.09 20.66 2.68
N ARG A 140 -1.63 21.25 1.56
CA ARG A 140 -0.48 20.73 0.79
C ARG A 140 0.81 20.79 1.60
N ALA A 141 1.11 21.93 2.21
CA ALA A 141 2.30 22.11 3.06
C ALA A 141 2.33 21.10 4.23
N LYS A 142 1.20 20.94 4.94
CA LYS A 142 1.11 19.96 6.04
C LYS A 142 1.31 18.52 5.57
N ALA A 143 0.72 18.15 4.44
CA ALA A 143 0.88 16.82 3.88
C ALA A 143 2.33 16.58 3.40
N ALA A 144 2.94 17.57 2.74
CA ALA A 144 4.32 17.51 2.27
C ALA A 144 5.30 17.34 3.44
N GLN A 145 5.09 18.09 4.53
CA GLN A 145 5.89 17.97 5.75
C GLN A 145 5.72 16.59 6.41
N LEU A 146 4.50 16.07 6.48
CA LEU A 146 4.23 14.77 7.10
C LEU A 146 4.99 13.62 6.42
N VAL A 147 5.07 13.64 5.08
CA VAL A 147 5.69 12.58 4.30
C VAL A 147 7.12 12.91 3.86
N LEU A 148 7.67 14.05 4.27
CA LEU A 148 8.92 14.63 3.76
C LEU A 148 8.99 14.49 2.22
N ALA A 149 7.99 15.08 1.56
CA ALA A 149 7.85 15.01 0.11
C ALA A 149 9.05 15.66 -0.58
N THR A 150 9.61 14.95 -1.55
CA THR A 150 10.66 15.49 -2.44
C THR A 150 10.07 16.38 -3.53
N HIS A 151 8.82 16.11 -3.92
CA HIS A 151 8.09 16.84 -4.94
C HIS A 151 6.62 16.96 -4.54
N VAL A 152 6.01 18.09 -4.87
CA VAL A 152 4.58 18.34 -4.69
C VAL A 152 4.04 18.84 -6.02
N TYR A 153 2.95 18.23 -6.50
CA TYR A 153 2.31 18.61 -7.75
C TYR A 153 0.80 18.66 -7.63
N LEU A 154 0.18 19.51 -8.44
CA LEU A 154 -1.26 19.57 -8.64
C LEU A 154 -1.65 18.85 -9.93
N LEU A 155 -2.57 17.90 -9.84
CA LEU A 155 -3.25 17.33 -10.99
C LEU A 155 -4.68 17.86 -11.01
N THR A 156 -4.90 18.87 -11.83
CA THR A 156 -6.20 19.53 -12.00
C THR A 156 -6.73 19.35 -13.41
N GLU A 157 -8.03 19.53 -13.56
CA GLU A 157 -8.78 19.45 -14.82
C GLU A 157 -10.03 20.33 -14.66
N ASP A 158 -10.65 20.76 -15.74
CA ASP A 158 -11.90 21.54 -15.66
C ASP A 158 -13.00 20.81 -14.85
N ALA A 159 -13.73 21.55 -14.02
CA ALA A 159 -14.76 21.00 -13.12
C ALA A 159 -15.87 20.25 -13.88
N THR A 160 -16.23 20.73 -15.06
CA THR A 160 -17.25 20.10 -15.93
C THR A 160 -16.73 18.78 -16.47
N VAL A 161 -15.48 18.74 -16.93
CA VAL A 161 -14.81 17.51 -17.39
C VAL A 161 -14.72 16.48 -16.26
N LEU A 162 -14.37 16.91 -15.04
CA LEU A 162 -14.35 16.06 -13.86
C LEU A 162 -15.75 15.51 -13.53
N GLY A 163 -16.77 16.37 -13.57
CA GLY A 163 -18.17 15.99 -13.36
C GLY A 163 -18.62 14.92 -14.35
N HIS A 164 -18.29 15.08 -15.64
CA HIS A 164 -18.57 14.06 -16.66
C HIS A 164 -17.84 12.74 -16.40
N ARG A 165 -16.54 12.79 -16.04
CA ARG A 165 -15.75 11.59 -15.71
C ARG A 165 -16.36 10.82 -14.54
N VAL A 166 -16.74 11.52 -13.46
CA VAL A 166 -17.38 10.91 -12.27
C VAL A 166 -18.75 10.35 -12.63
N ALA A 167 -19.56 11.10 -13.38
CA ALA A 167 -20.88 10.66 -13.79
C ALA A 167 -20.86 9.38 -14.63
N ARG A 168 -19.85 9.23 -15.51
CA ARG A 168 -19.67 8.05 -16.38
C ARG A 168 -19.20 6.80 -15.63
N ARG A 169 -18.53 6.95 -14.47
CA ARG A 169 -18.04 5.81 -13.68
C ARG A 169 -19.15 5.01 -12.99
N GLY A 170 -20.36 5.57 -12.88
CA GLY A 170 -21.54 4.83 -12.38
C GLY A 170 -21.44 4.33 -10.93
N ARG A 171 -20.63 4.97 -10.09
CA ARG A 171 -20.46 4.54 -8.69
C ARG A 171 -21.66 4.93 -7.82
N ALA A 172 -21.90 4.16 -6.76
CA ALA A 172 -22.97 4.42 -5.80
C ALA A 172 -22.82 5.78 -5.07
N ASP A 173 -21.57 6.26 -4.92
CA ASP A 173 -21.19 7.51 -4.26
C ASP A 173 -21.10 8.72 -5.23
N LYS A 174 -21.67 8.60 -6.44
CA LYS A 174 -21.60 9.63 -7.50
C LYS A 174 -21.95 11.04 -6.99
N GLN A 175 -23.07 11.19 -6.28
CA GLN A 175 -23.55 12.50 -5.84
C GLN A 175 -22.61 13.14 -4.82
N ALA A 176 -22.11 12.36 -3.85
CA ALA A 176 -21.12 12.83 -2.88
C ALA A 176 -19.81 13.25 -3.57
N THR A 177 -19.38 12.48 -4.58
CA THR A 177 -18.18 12.81 -5.35
C THR A 177 -18.33 14.10 -6.16
N LEU A 178 -19.50 14.33 -6.77
CA LEU A 178 -19.79 15.56 -7.51
C LEU A 178 -19.79 16.79 -6.58
N ALA A 179 -20.41 16.67 -5.40
CA ALA A 179 -20.37 17.74 -4.39
C ALA A 179 -18.92 18.04 -3.93
N ALA A 180 -18.11 16.99 -3.73
CA ALA A 180 -16.72 17.14 -3.34
C ALA A 180 -15.84 17.83 -4.41
N ILE A 181 -16.19 17.75 -5.70
CA ILE A 181 -15.52 18.53 -6.75
C ILE A 181 -15.79 20.02 -6.53
N GLY A 182 -17.06 20.41 -6.34
CA GLY A 182 -17.43 21.81 -6.07
C GLY A 182 -16.71 22.36 -4.84
N THR A 183 -16.81 21.65 -3.71
CA THR A 183 -16.11 22.05 -2.46
C THR A 183 -14.60 22.19 -2.66
N TRP A 184 -13.97 21.32 -3.46
CA TRP A 184 -12.54 21.43 -3.72
C TRP A 184 -12.19 22.72 -4.45
N PHE A 185 -12.94 23.09 -5.51
CA PHE A 185 -12.70 24.32 -6.25
C PHE A 185 -13.02 25.58 -5.44
N ASP A 186 -14.08 25.55 -4.63
CA ASP A 186 -14.43 26.67 -3.76
C ASP A 186 -13.33 26.98 -2.73
N GLN A 187 -12.58 25.95 -2.31
CA GLN A 187 -11.48 26.06 -1.36
C GLN A 187 -10.11 26.18 -2.02
N HIS A 188 -10.02 26.02 -3.34
CA HIS A 188 -8.73 25.91 -4.00
C HIS A 188 -8.01 27.26 -4.04
N ASP A 189 -6.81 27.30 -3.49
CA ASP A 189 -5.87 28.42 -3.57
C ASP A 189 -4.58 27.99 -4.29
N ARG A 190 -3.80 28.99 -4.73
CA ARG A 190 -2.50 28.82 -5.42
C ARG A 190 -1.37 29.60 -4.72
N ASP A 191 -1.52 29.88 -3.43
CA ASP A 191 -0.61 30.74 -2.65
C ASP A 191 0.80 30.13 -2.43
N ASP A 192 0.96 28.82 -2.66
CA ASP A 192 2.21 28.08 -2.47
C ASP A 192 2.99 27.79 -3.76
N ASP A 193 2.56 28.36 -4.89
CA ASP A 193 3.20 28.20 -6.22
C ASP A 193 3.44 26.73 -6.62
N VAL A 194 2.66 25.79 -6.08
CA VAL A 194 2.81 24.37 -6.44
C VAL A 194 2.49 24.18 -7.92
N PRO A 195 3.42 23.63 -8.73
CA PRO A 195 3.23 23.48 -10.16
C PRO A 195 2.21 22.38 -10.48
N ASP A 196 1.62 22.49 -11.68
CA ASP A 196 0.83 21.40 -12.23
C ASP A 196 1.73 20.19 -12.54
N PHE A 197 1.16 18.99 -12.49
CA PHE A 197 1.90 17.74 -12.67
C PHE A 197 2.39 17.60 -14.13
N PRO A 198 3.71 17.64 -14.38
CA PRO A 198 4.26 17.64 -15.74
C PRO A 198 4.39 16.23 -16.34
N GLY A 199 4.09 15.18 -15.58
CA GLY A 199 4.36 13.79 -15.94
C GLY A 199 5.55 13.19 -15.16
N TRP A 200 5.74 11.88 -15.30
CA TRP A 200 6.72 11.12 -14.49
C TRP A 200 8.18 11.31 -14.92
N ASP A 201 8.42 11.61 -16.20
CA ASP A 201 9.78 11.86 -16.70
C ASP A 201 10.44 13.06 -16.01
N ALA A 202 9.66 14.07 -15.61
CA ALA A 202 10.16 15.26 -14.91
C ALA A 202 10.76 14.96 -13.53
N VAL A 203 10.42 13.80 -12.93
CA VAL A 203 10.98 13.33 -11.65
C VAL A 203 11.87 12.10 -11.82
N GLY A 204 12.32 11.82 -13.06
CA GLY A 204 13.21 10.69 -13.36
C GLY A 204 12.54 9.32 -13.21
N VAL A 205 11.22 9.25 -13.33
CA VAL A 205 10.47 8.00 -13.34
C VAL A 205 10.08 7.70 -14.78
N HIS A 206 10.82 6.78 -15.39
CA HIS A 206 10.48 6.29 -16.72
C HIS A 206 9.35 5.28 -16.59
N SER A 207 8.21 5.59 -17.19
CA SER A 207 7.08 4.67 -17.21
C SER A 207 7.53 3.38 -17.88
N THR A 208 7.49 2.27 -17.16
CA THR A 208 7.62 0.94 -17.76
C THR A 208 6.32 0.68 -18.51
N ALA A 209 6.17 1.27 -19.70
CA ALA A 209 5.06 0.95 -20.57
C ALA A 209 5.08 -0.57 -20.76
N HIS A 210 4.05 -1.25 -20.25
CA HIS A 210 3.79 -2.64 -20.57
C HIS A 210 3.56 -2.70 -22.08
N ALA A 211 4.61 -3.08 -22.81
CA ALA A 211 4.53 -3.51 -24.20
C ALA A 211 3.73 -4.82 -24.29
#